data_AF-A0A923BMN6-F1
#
_entry.id   AF-A0A923BMN6-F1
#
_cell.length_a   1.000
_cell.length_b   1.000
_cell.length_c   1.000
_cell.angle_alpha   90.00
_cell.angle_beta   90.00
_cell.angle_gamma   90.00
#
_symmetry.space_group_name_H-M   'P 1'
#
loop_
_entity.id
_entity.type
_entity.pdbx_description
1 polymer ?
#
loop_
_entity_poly.entity_id
_entity_poly.type
_entity_poly.pdbx_seq_one_letter_code
_entity_poly.pdbx_strand_id
1 'polypeptide(L)'
;MIKYLKISSALSIIFLTLIHKGVAQTESTMYFMSSLPQVTYYNPALKPAYKVSVGLPGSSVFVQYGNNGFTYNDFISKQNNILTADLDKLQGSLKKKNYVNANTQADLFRVGLKAGARLYFTFNVSAKSYNRLMLPKEFTGVFIEGTSSYANGSVNMSPRVESTSYGEIGLGTAYTVNNKLTVGAKVKLLKGVVSATTQRANLNLEFGDTYITATGDLDTR
;
A
#
# COMPACT_ATOMS: atom_id res chain seq x y z
N MET A 1 -29.42 -38.53 -20.87
CA MET A 1 -28.04 -38.47 -20.32
C MET A 1 -27.17 -37.33 -20.89
N ILE A 2 -27.45 -36.80 -22.10
CA ILE A 2 -26.57 -35.85 -22.81
C ILE A 2 -26.71 -34.36 -22.35
N LYS A 3 -27.84 -33.96 -21.73
CA LYS A 3 -28.08 -32.56 -21.32
C LYS A 3 -27.22 -32.09 -20.13
N TYR A 4 -26.95 -32.96 -19.15
CA TYR A 4 -26.15 -32.61 -17.96
C TYR A 4 -24.65 -32.52 -18.24
N LEU A 5 -24.17 -33.25 -19.26
CA LEU A 5 -22.76 -33.26 -19.65
C LEU A 5 -22.30 -31.91 -20.18
N LYS A 6 -23.17 -31.18 -20.92
CA LYS A 6 -22.87 -29.82 -21.46
C LYS A 6 -22.85 -28.73 -20.37
N ILE A 7 -23.70 -28.84 -19.35
CA ILE A 7 -23.72 -27.87 -18.23
C ILE A 7 -22.52 -28.11 -17.32
N SER A 8 -22.19 -29.37 -17.02
CA SER A 8 -21.02 -29.72 -16.21
C SER A 8 -19.70 -29.30 -16.87
N SER A 9 -19.57 -29.51 -18.18
CA SER A 9 -18.39 -29.06 -18.94
C SER A 9 -18.32 -27.55 -19.07
N ALA A 10 -19.45 -26.84 -19.26
CA ALA A 10 -19.46 -25.37 -19.24
C ALA A 10 -19.06 -24.80 -17.87
N LEU A 11 -19.54 -25.38 -16.77
CA LEU A 11 -19.17 -24.98 -15.41
C LEU A 11 -17.67 -25.23 -15.13
N SER A 12 -17.14 -26.34 -15.64
CA SER A 12 -15.73 -26.69 -15.53
C SER A 12 -14.82 -25.77 -16.35
N ILE A 13 -15.25 -25.36 -17.55
CA ILE A 13 -14.54 -24.38 -18.38
C ILE A 13 -14.54 -22.99 -17.71
N ILE A 14 -15.67 -22.54 -17.15
CA ILE A 14 -15.74 -21.28 -16.38
C ILE A 14 -14.78 -21.33 -15.18
N PHE A 15 -14.75 -22.46 -14.45
CA PHE A 15 -13.85 -22.65 -13.31
C PHE A 15 -12.37 -22.67 -13.73
N LEU A 16 -12.05 -23.21 -14.91
CA LEU A 16 -10.68 -23.25 -15.44
C LEU A 16 -10.20 -21.87 -15.92
N THR A 17 -11.08 -21.04 -16.47
CA THR A 17 -10.74 -19.67 -16.93
C THR A 17 -10.49 -18.68 -15.78
N LEU A 18 -10.87 -19.03 -14.54
CA LEU A 18 -10.64 -18.21 -13.35
C LEU A 18 -9.25 -18.41 -12.71
N ILE A 19 -8.46 -19.39 -13.17
CA ILE A 19 -7.14 -19.71 -12.59
C ILE A 19 -6.05 -18.88 -13.30
N HIS A 20 -6.06 -17.57 -13.10
CA HIS A 20 -4.88 -16.76 -13.42
C HIS A 20 -3.87 -16.89 -12.27
N LYS A 21 -2.57 -17.07 -12.60
CA LYS A 21 -1.47 -17.08 -11.62
C LYS A 21 -1.32 -15.71 -10.96
N GLY A 22 -2.16 -15.42 -9.98
CA GLY A 22 -2.08 -14.24 -9.13
C GLY A 22 -1.10 -14.46 -7.99
N VAL A 23 0.20 -14.34 -8.26
CA VAL A 23 1.19 -14.14 -7.18
C VAL A 23 1.11 -12.67 -6.77
N ALA A 24 0.07 -12.34 -6.01
CA ALA A 24 -0.19 -10.98 -5.51
C ALA A 24 -0.78 -11.02 -4.08
N GLN A 25 -0.40 -12.02 -3.29
CA GLN A 25 -0.83 -12.11 -1.90
C GLN A 25 0.22 -11.43 -1.05
N THR A 26 -0.08 -10.21 -0.58
CA THR A 26 0.63 -9.61 0.52
C THR A 26 0.35 -10.47 1.75
N GLU A 27 1.36 -11.22 2.21
CA GLU A 27 1.30 -11.99 3.44
C GLU A 27 0.99 -11.03 4.60
N SER A 28 -0.26 -11.06 5.05
CA SER A 28 -0.71 -10.30 6.20
C SER A 28 -1.02 -11.29 7.30
N THR A 29 -0.29 -11.21 8.40
CA THR A 29 -0.55 -12.01 9.62
C THR A 29 -1.98 -11.87 10.09
N MET A 30 -2.64 -10.73 9.77
CA MET A 30 -4.05 -10.49 10.07
C MET A 30 -4.99 -11.48 9.38
N TYR A 31 -4.60 -12.11 8.27
CA TYR A 31 -5.41 -13.16 7.63
C TYR A 31 -5.72 -14.32 8.59
N PHE A 32 -4.78 -14.68 9.46
CA PHE A 32 -4.90 -15.80 10.40
C PHE A 32 -5.55 -15.41 11.74
N MET A 33 -5.85 -14.12 11.96
CA MET A 33 -6.37 -13.62 13.23
C MET A 33 -7.90 -13.65 13.24
N SER A 34 -8.50 -14.84 13.40
CA SER A 34 -9.98 -15.01 13.41
C SER A 34 -10.71 -14.22 14.51
N SER A 35 -10.00 -13.73 15.52
CA SER A 35 -10.53 -12.82 16.53
C SER A 35 -10.72 -11.40 16.00
N LEU A 36 -10.05 -11.02 14.91
CA LEU A 36 -10.17 -9.68 14.33
C LEU A 36 -11.26 -9.64 13.27
N PRO A 37 -12.26 -8.76 13.39
CA PRO A 37 -13.26 -8.61 12.34
C PRO A 37 -12.72 -8.14 10.97
N GLN A 38 -11.52 -7.56 10.97
CA GLN A 38 -10.80 -7.03 9.80
C GLN A 38 -10.28 -8.12 8.85
N VAL A 39 -10.31 -9.41 9.25
CA VAL A 39 -9.99 -10.56 8.36
C VAL A 39 -10.80 -10.53 7.05
N THR A 40 -12.01 -9.97 7.12
CA THR A 40 -12.94 -9.84 5.99
C THR A 40 -12.48 -8.86 4.91
N TYR A 41 -11.43 -8.07 5.16
CA TYR A 41 -10.79 -7.23 4.14
C TYR A 41 -9.94 -8.02 3.16
N TYR A 42 -9.28 -9.07 3.66
CA TYR A 42 -8.41 -9.91 2.86
C TYR A 42 -9.20 -11.01 2.15
N ASN A 43 -10.16 -11.61 2.86
CA ASN A 43 -10.98 -12.66 2.28
C ASN A 43 -12.43 -12.58 2.79
N PRO A 44 -13.41 -12.33 1.90
CA PRO A 44 -14.81 -12.20 2.29
C PRO A 44 -15.43 -13.52 2.78
N ALA A 45 -14.80 -14.68 2.57
CA ALA A 45 -15.25 -15.96 3.10
C ALA A 45 -14.85 -16.18 4.57
N LEU A 46 -13.92 -15.39 5.11
CA LEU A 46 -13.51 -15.51 6.51
C LEU A 46 -14.58 -14.94 7.44
N LYS A 47 -14.89 -15.70 8.49
CA LYS A 47 -15.86 -15.32 9.52
C LYS A 47 -15.13 -15.08 10.84
N PRO A 48 -15.22 -13.87 11.41
CA PRO A 48 -14.72 -13.59 12.75
C PRO A 48 -15.43 -14.45 13.80
N ALA A 49 -14.78 -14.68 14.94
CA ALA A 49 -15.33 -15.47 16.04
C ALA A 49 -16.59 -14.82 16.66
N TYR A 50 -16.68 -13.49 16.63
CA TYR A 50 -17.75 -12.73 17.27
C TYR A 50 -19.04 -12.71 16.45
N LYS A 51 -20.19 -12.75 17.15
CA LYS A 51 -21.53 -12.69 16.52
C LYS A 51 -21.86 -11.30 15.96
N VAL A 52 -21.46 -10.25 16.67
CA VAL A 52 -21.66 -8.86 16.27
C VAL A 52 -20.33 -8.14 16.43
N SER A 53 -19.99 -7.30 15.46
CA SER A 53 -18.85 -6.40 15.57
C SER A 53 -19.23 -5.04 15.00
N VAL A 54 -18.91 -3.97 15.71
CA VAL A 54 -19.10 -2.60 15.25
C VAL A 54 -17.74 -1.91 15.27
N GLY A 55 -17.42 -1.18 14.21
CA GLY A 55 -16.25 -0.32 14.10
C GLY A 55 -16.72 1.11 13.91
N LEU A 56 -16.24 2.01 14.76
CA LEU A 56 -16.45 3.45 14.68
C LEU A 56 -15.24 4.13 14.00
N PRO A 57 -15.32 5.41 13.62
CA PRO A 57 -14.17 6.13 13.09
C PRO A 57 -12.95 6.00 14.01
N GLY A 58 -11.80 5.63 13.44
CA GLY A 58 -10.55 5.46 14.19
C GLY A 58 -10.40 4.13 14.94
N SER A 59 -11.45 3.30 15.03
CA SER A 59 -11.36 1.97 15.68
C SER A 59 -10.61 0.92 14.86
N SER A 60 -10.42 1.17 13.57
CA SER A 60 -9.74 0.27 12.64
C SER A 60 -8.92 1.11 11.68
N VAL A 61 -7.64 1.27 12.03
CA VAL A 61 -6.65 1.98 11.23
C VAL A 61 -5.55 1.00 10.87
N PHE A 62 -5.23 0.96 9.59
CA PHE A 62 -4.13 0.21 9.04
C PHE A 62 -3.15 1.20 8.43
N VAL A 63 -1.89 1.08 8.80
CA VAL A 63 -0.78 1.86 8.25
C VAL A 63 0.30 0.88 7.83
N GLN A 64 0.78 1.03 6.61
CA GLN A 64 1.92 0.30 6.09
C GLN A 64 2.93 1.31 5.57
N TYR A 65 4.15 1.19 6.09
CA TYR A 65 5.32 1.91 5.62
C TYR A 65 6.30 0.91 5.02
N GLY A 66 6.94 1.27 3.92
CA GLY A 66 8.03 0.48 3.36
C GLY A 66 8.95 1.33 2.49
N ASN A 67 10.25 1.18 2.64
CA ASN A 67 11.23 1.83 1.79
C ASN A 67 12.24 0.82 1.24
N ASN A 68 12.93 1.16 0.15
CA ASN A 68 14.01 0.34 -0.42
C ASN A 68 15.37 1.07 -0.47
N GLY A 69 15.44 2.28 0.12
CA GLY A 69 16.57 3.17 0.02
C GLY A 69 17.57 2.99 1.15
N PHE A 70 17.09 2.79 2.38
CA PHE A 70 17.95 2.72 3.56
C PHE A 70 17.42 1.71 4.59
N THR A 71 18.34 1.20 5.40
CA THR A 71 18.06 0.39 6.57
C THR A 71 18.54 1.09 7.85
N TYR A 72 18.15 0.57 9.02
CA TYR A 72 18.63 1.10 10.30
C TYR A 72 20.16 1.14 10.40
N ASN A 73 20.83 0.10 9.89
CA ASN A 73 22.29 0.00 9.94
C ASN A 73 22.99 1.00 9.04
N ASP A 74 22.31 1.52 8.03
CA ASP A 74 22.89 2.50 7.10
C ASP A 74 22.90 3.91 7.70
N PHE A 75 22.01 4.18 8.67
CA PHE A 75 21.88 5.49 9.32
C PHE A 75 22.59 5.57 10.68
N ILE A 76 22.80 4.43 11.34
CA ILE A 76 23.35 4.40 12.71
C ILE A 76 24.79 3.87 12.69
N SER A 77 25.65 4.57 13.41
CA SER A 77 27.00 4.15 13.74
C SER A 77 27.18 4.08 15.25
N LYS A 78 28.04 3.17 15.72
CA LYS A 78 28.34 3.00 17.14
C LYS A 78 29.80 3.38 17.36
N GLN A 79 30.03 4.51 18.01
CA GLN A 79 31.36 4.96 18.41
C GLN A 79 31.42 5.06 19.94
N ASN A 80 32.38 4.39 20.58
CA ASN A 80 32.58 4.41 22.03
C ASN A 80 31.29 4.12 22.85
N ASN A 81 30.50 3.13 22.43
CA ASN A 81 29.18 2.79 23.02
C ASN A 81 28.08 3.85 22.90
N ILE A 82 28.32 4.94 22.17
CA ILE A 82 27.31 5.95 21.84
C ILE A 82 26.79 5.66 20.43
N LEU A 83 25.46 5.66 20.29
CA LEU A 83 24.80 5.59 18.98
C LEU A 83 24.75 6.99 18.39
N THR A 84 25.38 7.17 17.24
CA THR A 84 25.40 8.42 16.49
C THR A 84 24.73 8.23 15.13
N ALA A 85 24.07 9.28 14.65
CA ALA A 85 23.54 9.32 13.29
C ALA A 85 24.71 9.61 12.32
N ASP A 86 24.88 8.73 11.33
CA ASP A 86 25.95 8.80 10.33
C ASP A 86 25.32 9.08 8.96
N LEU A 87 25.27 10.37 8.62
CA LEU A 87 24.63 10.84 7.39
C LEU A 87 25.44 10.50 6.14
N ASP A 88 26.77 10.44 6.27
CA ASP A 88 27.66 10.06 5.17
C ASP A 88 27.49 8.58 4.81
N LYS A 89 27.38 7.72 5.83
CA LYS A 89 27.05 6.31 5.64
C LYS A 89 25.67 6.12 5.02
N LEU A 90 24.67 6.89 5.46
CA LEU A 90 23.34 6.86 4.87
C LEU A 90 23.43 7.24 3.39
N GLN A 91 24.04 8.37 3.06
CA GLN A 91 24.18 8.88 1.70
C GLN A 91 24.95 7.88 0.81
N GLY A 92 25.99 7.23 1.35
CA GLY A 92 26.72 6.15 0.69
C GLY A 92 25.82 4.96 0.32
N SER A 93 24.93 4.55 1.22
CA SER A 93 24.04 3.39 1.06
C SER A 93 22.89 3.59 0.06
N LEU A 94 22.46 4.83 -0.17
CA LEU A 94 21.30 5.14 -1.00
C LEU A 94 21.53 4.71 -2.46
N LYS A 95 20.47 4.17 -3.06
CA LYS A 95 20.43 3.79 -4.49
C LYS A 95 20.14 5.02 -5.34
N LYS A 96 20.38 4.93 -6.65
CA LYS A 96 20.01 6.00 -7.61
C LYS A 96 18.52 6.39 -7.53
N LYS A 97 17.64 5.44 -7.22
CA LYS A 97 16.20 5.66 -7.03
C LYS A 97 15.75 5.00 -5.73
N ASN A 98 15.34 5.81 -4.77
CA ASN A 98 14.87 5.36 -3.47
C ASN A 98 13.37 5.58 -3.40
N TYR A 99 12.62 4.52 -3.13
CA TYR A 99 11.18 4.56 -2.99
C TYR A 99 10.80 4.49 -1.52
N VAL A 100 9.85 5.34 -1.13
CA VAL A 100 9.15 5.30 0.14
C VAL A 100 7.67 5.12 -0.17
N ASN A 101 7.05 4.11 0.42
CA ASN A 101 5.65 3.80 0.27
C ASN A 101 4.96 3.97 1.62
N ALA A 102 3.80 4.61 1.60
CA ALA A 102 2.94 4.82 2.76
C ALA A 102 1.48 4.55 2.35
N ASN A 103 0.95 3.42 2.83
CA ASN A 103 -0.42 3.02 2.57
C ASN A 103 -1.22 3.11 3.85
N THR A 104 -2.38 3.74 3.79
CA THR A 104 -3.27 3.88 4.92
C THR A 104 -4.68 3.44 4.57
N GLN A 105 -5.35 2.80 5.53
CA GLN A 105 -6.77 2.53 5.50
C GLN A 105 -7.34 2.89 6.86
N ALA A 106 -8.41 3.68 6.87
CA ALA A 106 -9.17 3.97 8.07
C ALA A 106 -10.64 3.64 7.82
N ASP A 107 -11.23 2.83 8.68
CA ASP A 107 -12.66 2.60 8.62
C ASP A 107 -13.38 3.76 9.33
N LEU A 108 -14.25 4.42 8.58
CA LEU A 108 -15.17 5.42 9.11
C LEU A 108 -16.33 4.73 9.82
N PHE A 109 -16.81 3.61 9.26
CA PHE A 109 -17.83 2.82 9.90
C PHE A 109 -17.74 1.37 9.44
N ARG A 110 -18.01 0.43 10.35
CA ARG A 110 -18.14 -0.98 10.02
C ARG A 110 -19.16 -1.66 10.90
N VAL A 111 -19.91 -2.58 10.31
CA VAL A 111 -20.70 -3.55 11.05
C VAL A 111 -20.52 -4.93 10.47
N GLY A 112 -20.45 -5.92 11.34
CA GLY A 112 -20.42 -7.33 10.99
C GLY A 112 -21.42 -8.09 11.85
N LEU A 113 -22.26 -8.92 11.23
CA LEU A 113 -23.34 -9.65 11.90
C LEU A 113 -23.35 -11.11 11.45
N LYS A 114 -23.31 -12.02 12.42
CA LYS A 114 -23.49 -13.45 12.20
C LYS A 114 -24.97 -13.81 12.32
N ALA A 115 -25.57 -14.21 11.20
CA ALA A 115 -26.95 -14.68 11.14
C ALA A 115 -26.97 -16.22 11.21
N GLY A 116 -27.23 -16.75 12.40
CA GLY A 116 -27.21 -18.19 12.65
C GLY A 116 -25.80 -18.80 12.61
N ALA A 117 -25.69 -20.10 12.31
CA ALA A 117 -24.40 -20.79 12.31
C ALA A 117 -23.59 -20.56 11.02
N ARG A 118 -24.27 -20.38 9.89
CA ARG A 118 -23.67 -20.47 8.55
C ARG A 118 -23.39 -19.12 7.90
N LEU A 119 -24.23 -18.12 8.12
CA LEU A 119 -24.22 -16.86 7.38
C LEU A 119 -23.58 -15.72 8.20
N TYR A 120 -22.78 -14.90 7.53
CA TYR A 120 -22.17 -13.70 8.09
C TYR A 120 -22.31 -12.55 7.09
N PHE A 121 -22.67 -11.37 7.58
CA PHE A 121 -22.81 -10.15 6.79
C PHE A 121 -21.78 -9.12 7.26
N THR A 122 -21.31 -8.32 6.32
CA THR A 122 -20.38 -7.22 6.56
C THR A 122 -20.81 -6.01 5.78
N PHE A 123 -20.74 -4.85 6.42
CA PHE A 123 -20.85 -3.56 5.79
C PHE A 123 -19.70 -2.68 6.29
N ASN A 124 -19.02 -1.97 5.39
CA ASN A 124 -17.97 -1.03 5.76
C ASN A 124 -18.01 0.22 4.90
N VAL A 125 -17.62 1.34 5.51
CA VAL A 125 -17.29 2.60 4.88
C VAL A 125 -15.87 2.95 5.31
N SER A 126 -14.95 3.04 4.36
CA SER A 126 -13.52 3.17 4.64
C SER A 126 -12.90 4.24 3.75
N ALA A 127 -11.96 5.00 4.29
CA ALA A 127 -11.06 5.85 3.53
C ALA A 127 -9.73 5.11 3.31
N LYS A 128 -9.21 5.13 2.09
CA LYS A 128 -7.96 4.49 1.71
C LYS A 128 -7.06 5.49 1.00
N SER A 129 -5.77 5.40 1.27
CA SER A 129 -4.74 6.20 0.62
C SER A 129 -3.52 5.33 0.30
N TYR A 130 -3.05 5.41 -0.93
CA TYR A 130 -1.81 4.83 -1.42
C TYR A 130 -0.89 5.98 -1.78
N ASN A 131 0.29 6.04 -1.17
CA ASN A 131 1.29 7.07 -1.45
C ASN A 131 2.63 6.42 -1.71
N ARG A 132 3.25 6.81 -2.80
CA ARG A 132 4.59 6.39 -3.19
C ARG A 132 5.39 7.60 -3.62
N LEU A 133 6.52 7.79 -2.96
CA LEU A 133 7.49 8.82 -3.23
C LEU A 133 8.76 8.16 -3.75
N MET A 134 9.27 8.62 -4.89
CA MET A 134 10.61 8.29 -5.38
C MET A 134 11.51 9.50 -5.22
N LEU A 135 12.58 9.35 -4.46
CA LEU A 135 13.65 10.33 -4.29
C LEU A 135 14.93 9.83 -4.99
N PRO A 136 15.51 10.62 -5.91
CA PRO A 136 16.85 10.36 -6.44
C PRO A 136 17.90 10.46 -5.33
N LYS A 137 19.04 9.77 -5.48
CA LYS A 137 20.16 9.87 -4.52
C LYS A 137 20.70 11.30 -4.43
N GLU A 138 20.68 11.97 -5.57
CA GLU A 138 21.17 13.32 -5.76
C GLU A 138 20.33 14.31 -4.94
N PHE A 139 19.05 14.01 -4.73
CA PHE A 139 18.17 14.84 -3.89
C PHE A 139 18.68 14.90 -2.45
N THR A 140 19.04 13.76 -1.84
CA THR A 140 19.59 13.73 -0.47
C THR A 140 21.05 14.18 -0.42
N GLY A 141 21.82 13.94 -1.50
CA GLY A 141 23.20 14.38 -1.61
C GLY A 141 23.36 15.88 -1.47
N VAL A 142 22.52 16.67 -2.14
CA VAL A 142 22.57 18.15 -2.01
C VAL A 142 22.34 18.62 -0.57
N PHE A 143 21.48 17.95 0.21
CA PHE A 143 21.21 18.32 1.61
C PHE A 143 22.30 17.84 2.58
N ILE A 144 22.88 16.65 2.36
CA ILE A 144 23.84 16.04 3.28
C ILE A 144 25.27 16.52 2.99
N GLU A 145 25.69 16.48 1.73
CA GLU A 145 27.06 16.81 1.30
C GLU A 145 27.26 18.33 1.14
N GLY A 146 26.18 19.11 1.21
CA GLY A 146 26.18 20.56 1.05
C GLY A 146 26.48 21.02 -0.37
N THR A 147 26.41 22.34 -0.58
CA THR A 147 26.56 22.96 -1.91
C THR A 147 28.02 23.00 -2.38
N SER A 148 28.99 22.95 -1.45
CA SER A 148 30.42 22.96 -1.75
C SER A 148 30.86 21.77 -2.59
N SER A 149 30.21 20.62 -2.41
CA SER A 149 30.51 19.38 -3.14
C SER A 149 30.09 19.45 -4.61
N TYR A 150 29.29 20.46 -4.98
CA TYR A 150 28.73 20.67 -6.32
C TYR A 150 29.14 22.02 -6.93
N ALA A 151 30.14 22.69 -6.35
CA ALA A 151 30.58 24.02 -6.78
C ALA A 151 30.92 24.07 -8.28
N ASN A 152 30.40 25.08 -8.99
CA ASN A 152 30.53 25.27 -10.43
C ASN A 152 30.01 24.09 -11.28
N GLY A 153 29.04 23.35 -10.73
CA GLY A 153 28.39 22.21 -11.37
C GLY A 153 26.86 22.32 -11.39
N SER A 154 26.23 21.35 -12.05
CA SER A 154 24.77 21.21 -12.11
C SER A 154 24.33 19.82 -11.68
N VAL A 155 23.26 19.74 -10.88
CA VAL A 155 22.64 18.49 -10.44
C VAL A 155 21.25 18.38 -11.03
N ASN A 156 21.04 17.36 -11.87
CA ASN A 156 19.72 17.03 -12.38
C ASN A 156 19.06 15.94 -11.54
N MET A 157 17.84 16.17 -11.10
CA MET A 157 17.08 15.24 -10.28
C MET A 157 15.63 15.14 -10.77
N SER A 158 15.09 13.91 -10.77
CA SER A 158 13.73 13.62 -11.25
C SER A 158 12.91 12.92 -10.15
N PRO A 159 12.47 13.64 -9.10
CA PRO A 159 11.60 13.07 -8.08
C PRO A 159 10.25 12.67 -8.68
N ARG A 160 9.62 11.63 -8.13
CA ARG A 160 8.28 11.21 -8.59
C ARG A 160 7.36 11.00 -7.41
N VAL A 161 6.13 11.46 -7.53
CA VAL A 161 5.07 11.24 -6.55
C VAL A 161 3.92 10.51 -7.22
N GLU A 162 3.41 9.50 -6.54
CA GLU A 162 2.17 8.82 -6.89
C GLU A 162 1.31 8.77 -5.63
N SER A 163 0.17 9.46 -5.65
CA SER A 163 -0.79 9.47 -4.56
C SER A 163 -2.18 9.18 -5.11
N THR A 164 -2.83 8.18 -4.54
CA THR A 164 -4.21 7.83 -4.87
C THR A 164 -5.00 7.62 -3.58
N SER A 165 -6.02 8.43 -3.38
CA SER A 165 -6.91 8.36 -2.23
C SER A 165 -8.35 8.22 -2.66
N TYR A 166 -9.09 7.31 -2.03
CA TYR A 166 -10.47 7.00 -2.37
C TYR A 166 -11.28 6.54 -1.15
N GLY A 167 -12.58 6.76 -1.19
CA GLY A 167 -13.55 6.13 -0.30
C GLY A 167 -14.01 4.78 -0.85
N GLU A 168 -14.18 3.81 0.02
CA GLU A 168 -14.76 2.49 -0.27
C GLU A 168 -16.02 2.29 0.57
N ILE A 169 -17.14 1.96 -0.08
CA ILE A 169 -18.32 1.39 0.58
C ILE A 169 -18.40 -0.08 0.18
N GLY A 170 -18.38 -0.98 1.14
CA GLY A 170 -18.37 -2.42 0.93
C GLY A 170 -19.56 -3.12 1.57
N LEU A 171 -20.18 -4.04 0.83
CA LEU A 171 -21.21 -4.97 1.32
C LEU A 171 -20.74 -6.39 1.01
N GLY A 172 -20.56 -7.20 2.04
CA GLY A 172 -20.06 -8.57 1.90
C GLY A 172 -20.85 -9.58 2.69
N THR A 173 -20.81 -10.82 2.25
CA THR A 173 -21.42 -11.96 2.92
C THR A 173 -20.54 -13.19 2.83
N ALA A 174 -20.58 -14.02 3.86
CA ALA A 174 -19.93 -15.32 3.91
C ALA A 174 -20.95 -16.40 4.30
N TYR A 175 -20.95 -17.52 3.58
CA TYR A 175 -21.82 -18.66 3.83
C TYR A 175 -21.03 -19.96 3.95
N THR A 176 -21.16 -20.65 5.08
CA THR A 176 -20.60 -21.99 5.27
C THR A 176 -21.52 -23.03 4.65
N VAL A 177 -21.05 -23.65 3.58
CA VAL A 177 -21.76 -24.72 2.86
C VAL A 177 -21.68 -26.02 3.65
N ASN A 178 -20.48 -26.37 4.13
CA ASN A 178 -20.20 -27.56 4.94
C ASN A 178 -18.97 -27.34 5.82
N ASN A 179 -18.53 -28.37 6.56
CA ASN A 179 -17.42 -28.26 7.51
C ASN A 179 -16.05 -27.96 6.86
N LYS A 180 -15.94 -28.03 5.53
CA LYS A 180 -14.69 -27.82 4.79
C LYS A 180 -14.74 -26.64 3.83
N LEU A 181 -15.93 -26.13 3.51
CA LEU A 181 -16.14 -25.11 2.49
C LEU A 181 -16.99 -23.95 3.03
N THR A 182 -16.38 -22.78 3.01
CA THR A 182 -17.08 -21.49 3.18
C THR A 182 -16.83 -20.64 1.94
N VAL A 183 -17.90 -20.09 1.39
CA VAL A 183 -17.85 -19.19 0.24
C VAL A 183 -18.19 -17.79 0.71
N GLY A 184 -17.62 -16.77 0.08
CA GLY A 184 -17.92 -15.39 0.40
C GLY A 184 -17.86 -14.52 -0.83
N ALA A 185 -18.67 -13.47 -0.82
CA ALA A 185 -18.74 -12.48 -1.87
C ALA A 185 -18.75 -11.09 -1.25
N LYS A 186 -18.11 -10.12 -1.89
CA LYS A 186 -18.12 -8.72 -1.45
C LYS A 186 -18.17 -7.80 -2.65
N VAL A 187 -19.18 -6.93 -2.65
CA VAL A 187 -19.34 -5.86 -3.62
C VAL A 187 -18.81 -4.57 -3.01
N LYS A 188 -18.08 -3.79 -3.81
CA LYS A 188 -17.43 -2.55 -3.39
C LYS A 188 -17.76 -1.43 -4.36
N LEU A 189 -18.14 -0.29 -3.83
CA LEU A 189 -18.24 0.97 -4.56
C LEU A 189 -17.07 1.85 -4.15
N LEU A 190 -16.29 2.29 -5.14
CA LEU A 190 -15.09 3.10 -4.94
C LEU A 190 -15.34 4.51 -5.47
N LYS A 191 -15.07 5.51 -4.65
CA LYS A 191 -15.14 6.92 -5.04
C LYS A 191 -13.77 7.57 -4.87
N GLY A 192 -13.16 7.97 -5.98
CA GLY A 192 -11.90 8.72 -5.97
C GLY A 192 -12.04 10.05 -5.25
N VAL A 193 -11.03 10.42 -4.48
CA VAL A 193 -10.92 11.73 -3.80
C VAL A 193 -9.73 12.50 -4.37
N VAL A 194 -8.56 11.85 -4.41
CA VAL A 194 -7.33 12.41 -4.98
C VAL A 194 -6.69 11.36 -5.88
N SER A 195 -6.24 11.77 -7.07
CA SER A 195 -5.29 11.01 -7.88
C SER A 195 -4.28 12.01 -8.39
N ALA A 196 -3.02 11.80 -8.05
CA ALA A 196 -1.91 12.66 -8.46
C ALA A 196 -0.72 11.77 -8.78
N THR A 197 -0.29 11.78 -10.03
CA THR A 197 0.86 11.02 -10.51
C THR A 197 1.79 11.93 -11.30
N THR A 198 3.05 12.04 -10.88
CA THR A 198 4.10 12.70 -11.64
C THR A 198 4.48 11.84 -12.85
N GLN A 199 4.20 12.33 -14.07
CA GLN A 199 4.65 11.67 -15.30
C GLN A 199 6.10 12.03 -15.61
N ARG A 200 6.42 13.32 -15.50
CA ARG A 200 7.75 13.87 -15.72
C ARG A 200 8.05 14.89 -14.63
N ALA A 201 9.24 14.79 -14.08
CA ALA A 201 9.82 15.85 -13.28
C ALA A 201 11.29 15.95 -13.67
N ASN A 202 11.73 17.16 -13.94
CA ASN A 202 13.12 17.49 -14.14
C ASN A 202 13.41 18.72 -13.31
N LEU A 203 14.24 18.57 -12.28
CA LEU A 203 14.74 19.67 -11.48
C LEU A 203 16.25 19.75 -11.74
N ASN A 204 16.72 20.89 -12.20
CA ASN A 204 18.13 21.18 -12.38
C ASN A 204 18.54 22.24 -11.34
N LEU A 205 19.54 21.92 -10.54
CA LEU A 205 20.17 22.86 -9.61
C LEU A 205 21.55 23.20 -10.14
N GLU A 206 21.80 24.46 -10.43
CA GLU A 206 23.11 24.98 -10.86
C GLU A 206 23.72 25.77 -9.72
N PHE A 207 24.97 25.45 -9.37
CA PHE A 207 25.69 26.07 -8.27
C PHE A 207 26.78 26.96 -8.85
N GLY A 208 26.58 28.28 -8.80
CA GLY A 208 27.61 29.28 -9.07
C GLY A 208 28.41 29.63 -7.81
N ASP A 209 29.47 30.42 -7.98
CA ASP A 209 30.36 30.82 -6.88
C ASP A 209 29.63 31.54 -5.73
N THR A 210 28.53 32.25 -6.02
CA THR A 210 27.76 33.04 -5.04
C THR A 210 26.25 32.86 -5.13
N TYR A 211 25.75 32.07 -6.08
CA TYR A 211 24.32 31.90 -6.32
C TYR A 211 23.96 30.45 -6.65
N ILE A 212 22.70 30.09 -6.40
CA ILE A 212 22.13 28.79 -6.76
C ILE A 212 20.92 29.06 -7.65
N THR A 213 20.92 28.51 -8.86
CA THR A 213 19.79 28.61 -9.79
C THR A 213 19.05 27.29 -9.80
N ALA A 214 17.75 27.32 -9.51
CA ALA A 214 16.89 26.14 -9.57
C ALA A 214 15.90 26.27 -10.72
N THR A 215 15.99 25.37 -11.70
CA THR A 215 15.06 25.29 -12.83
C THR A 215 14.26 23.99 -12.75
N GLY A 216 12.95 24.04 -12.95
CA GLY A 216 12.07 22.87 -12.81
C GLY A 216 11.02 22.76 -13.90
N ASP A 217 10.83 21.56 -14.43
CA ASP A 217 9.72 21.14 -15.28
C ASP A 217 8.95 20.01 -14.57
N LEU A 218 7.63 20.13 -14.50
CA LEU A 218 6.76 19.18 -13.79
C LEU A 218 5.48 18.95 -14.61
N ASP A 219 5.25 17.68 -14.93
CA ASP A 219 4.04 17.19 -15.59
C ASP A 219 3.32 16.17 -14.69
N THR A 220 2.06 16.43 -14.40
CA THR A 220 1.23 15.66 -13.48
C THR A 220 -0.11 15.27 -14.10
N ARG A 221 -0.65 14.12 -13.65
CA ARG A 221 -1.98 13.63 -14.00
C ARG A 221 -2.78 13.27 -12.77
#